data_AF-A0A944AD60-F1
#
_entry.id   AF-A0A944AD60-F1
#
_cell.length_a   1.000
_cell.length_b   1.000
_cell.length_c   1.000
_cell.angle_alpha   90.00
_cell.angle_beta   90.00
_cell.angle_gamma   90.00
#
_symmetry.space_group_name_H-M   'P 1'
#
loop_
_entity.id
_entity.type
_entity.pdbx_description
1 polymer ?
#
loop_
_entity_poly.entity_id
_entity_poly.type
_entity_poly.pdbx_seq_one_letter_code
_entity_poly.pdbx_strand_id
1 'polypeptide(L)'
;MAIRFLSAFGLLLNVALNLEVFLDDDIEDVSTGGESGIDARVCDYQWILDLRDQCISKNVSFRFHQTGARLLKDGRTYRIRRYGADAEKDRQEEGLI
;
A
#
# COMPACT_ATOMS: atom_id res chain seq x y z
N MET A 1 -11.78 5.39 24.49
CA MET A 1 -11.64 4.54 23.30
C MET A 1 -10.80 5.31 22.30
N ALA A 2 -9.49 5.09 22.34
CA ALA A 2 -8.53 5.84 21.53
C ALA A 2 -8.36 5.10 20.21
N ILE A 3 -9.20 5.42 19.22
CA ILE A 3 -9.00 4.92 17.86
C ILE A 3 -7.71 5.57 17.33
N ARG A 4 -6.59 4.86 17.45
CA ARG A 4 -5.30 5.28 16.91
C ARG A 4 -5.07 4.59 15.58
N PHE A 5 -5.36 5.32 14.51
CA PHE A 5 -5.03 4.88 13.16
C PHE A 5 -3.51 4.93 12.96
N LEU A 6 -2.88 3.77 12.76
CA LEU A 6 -1.55 3.73 12.17
C LEU A 6 -1.68 3.72 10.65
N SER A 7 -1.61 4.90 10.04
CA SER A 7 -1.60 5.03 8.59
C SER A 7 -0.16 4.98 8.08
N ALA A 8 0.24 3.82 7.57
CA ALA A 8 1.52 3.67 6.88
C ALA A 8 1.35 4.06 5.40
N PHE A 9 1.29 5.37 5.11
CA PHE A 9 1.41 5.86 3.74
C PHE A 9 2.86 5.74 3.28
N GLY A 10 3.15 4.65 2.58
CA GLY A 10 4.32 4.48 1.72
C GLY A 10 5.66 4.86 2.34
N LEU A 11 5.94 4.46 3.58
CA LEU A 11 7.28 4.67 4.12
C LEU A 11 8.27 3.70 3.45
N LEU A 12 9.09 4.29 2.57
CA LEU A 12 10.48 4.00 2.23
C LEU A 12 10.95 2.56 2.41
N LEU A 13 11.39 1.96 1.29
CA LEU A 13 12.33 0.82 1.16
C LEU A 13 12.03 -0.37 2.06
N ASN A 14 11.70 -1.56 1.53
CA ASN A 14 12.09 -2.89 2.06
C ASN A 14 12.48 -2.99 3.57
N VAL A 15 11.72 -2.38 4.47
CA VAL A 15 12.01 -2.33 5.89
C VAL A 15 10.88 -3.13 6.47
N ALA A 16 11.23 -4.28 7.01
CA ALA A 16 10.33 -5.10 7.80
C ALA A 16 9.82 -4.21 8.95
N LEU A 17 8.58 -3.72 8.80
CA LEU A 17 7.93 -2.94 9.84
C LEU A 17 7.36 -3.92 10.85
N ASN A 18 7.90 -3.88 12.06
CA ASN A 18 7.36 -4.64 13.18
C ASN A 18 6.27 -3.80 13.87
N LEU A 19 5.02 -4.12 13.59
CA LEU A 19 3.84 -3.56 14.21
C LEU A 19 3.56 -4.14 15.60
N GLU A 20 4.11 -5.30 15.96
CA GLU A 20 3.77 -5.97 17.23
C GLU A 20 4.01 -5.11 18.46
N VAL A 21 4.96 -4.17 18.39
CA VAL A 21 5.28 -3.23 19.48
C VAL A 21 4.23 -2.13 19.67
N PHE A 22 3.36 -1.94 18.68
CA PHE A 22 2.28 -0.95 18.68
C PHE A 22 0.89 -1.60 18.77
N LEU A 23 0.77 -2.90 18.49
CA LEU A 23 -0.48 -3.65 18.57
C LEU A 23 -0.74 -4.09 20.02
N ASP A 24 -1.21 -3.15 20.84
CA ASP A 24 -1.74 -3.38 22.17
C ASP A 24 -3.28 -3.36 22.17
N ASP A 25 -3.89 -3.57 23.34
CA ASP A 25 -5.35 -3.64 23.51
C ASP A 25 -6.08 -2.33 23.15
N ASP A 26 -5.36 -1.21 22.94
CA ASP A 26 -5.94 0.07 22.52
C ASP A 26 -6.05 0.22 20.99
N ILE A 27 -5.44 -0.68 20.20
CA ILE A 27 -5.52 -0.68 18.74
C ILE A 27 -6.59 -1.65 18.24
N GLU A 28 -7.67 -1.11 17.69
CA GLU A 28 -8.78 -1.91 17.16
C GLU A 28 -8.60 -2.31 15.69
N ASP A 29 -7.91 -1.48 14.90
CA ASP A 29 -7.77 -1.68 13.45
C ASP A 29 -6.50 -1.05 12.86
N VAL A 30 -5.93 -1.72 11.87
CA VAL A 30 -4.82 -1.26 11.05
C VAL A 30 -5.27 -1.09 9.61
N SER A 31 -4.95 0.07 9.03
CA SER A 31 -5.34 0.43 7.67
C SER A 31 -4.12 0.78 6.83
N THR A 32 -4.01 0.16 5.64
CA THR A 32 -2.87 0.33 4.72
C THR A 32 -3.31 0.54 3.28
N GLY A 33 -2.44 1.14 2.47
CA GLY A 33 -2.67 1.34 1.04
C GLY A 33 -1.41 1.84 0.32
N GLY A 34 -1.34 1.60 -0.99
CA GLY A 34 -0.25 2.08 -1.83
C GLY A 34 -0.33 3.59 -2.11
N GLU A 35 0.64 4.14 -2.83
CA GLU A 35 0.62 5.56 -3.19
C GLU A 35 -0.05 5.80 -4.55
N SER A 36 -0.67 6.96 -4.73
CA SER A 36 -1.23 7.40 -6.01
C SER A 36 -0.36 8.50 -6.63
N GLY A 37 -0.41 8.65 -7.95
CA GLY A 37 0.33 9.68 -8.68
C GLY A 37 1.49 9.12 -9.52
N ILE A 38 2.12 10.00 -10.29
CA ILE A 38 3.20 9.63 -11.22
C ILE A 38 4.46 9.14 -10.51
N ASP A 39 4.75 9.73 -9.34
CA ASP A 39 5.89 9.40 -8.49
C ASP A 39 5.53 8.40 -7.39
N ALA A 40 4.40 7.70 -7.51
CA ALA A 40 3.98 6.69 -6.54
C ALA A 40 5.12 5.70 -6.29
N ARG A 41 5.37 5.42 -5.02
CA ARG A 41 6.28 4.34 -4.62
C ARG A 41 5.69 2.97 -4.97
N VAL A 42 6.57 2.01 -5.16
CA VAL A 42 6.17 0.61 -5.36
C VAL A 42 5.58 0.09 -4.05
N CYS A 43 4.34 -0.36 -4.10
CA CYS A 43 3.70 -1.13 -3.04
C CYS A 43 4.17 -2.58 -3.15
N ASP A 44 4.95 -3.08 -2.20
CA ASP A 44 5.32 -4.49 -2.14
C ASP A 44 4.16 -5.30 -1.52
N TYR A 45 3.61 -6.24 -2.29
CA TYR A 45 2.51 -7.07 -1.82
C TYR A 45 2.92 -8.00 -0.68
N GLN A 46 4.20 -8.44 -0.63
CA GLN A 46 4.67 -9.29 0.47
C GLN A 46 4.64 -8.53 1.79
N TRP A 47 5.02 -7.25 1.78
CA TRP A 47 4.92 -6.39 2.96
C TRP A 47 3.48 -6.27 3.47
N ILE A 48 2.48 -6.17 2.58
CA ILE A 48 1.06 -6.14 2.97
C ILE A 48 0.65 -7.44 3.69
N LEU A 49 1.12 -8.59 3.20
CA LEU A 49 0.85 -9.89 3.82
C LEU A 49 1.50 -9.98 5.20
N ASP A 50 2.76 -9.55 5.32
CA ASP A 50 3.49 -9.59 6.58
C ASP A 50 2.82 -8.72 7.66
N LEU A 51 2.29 -7.53 7.30
CA LEU A 51 1.54 -6.69 8.24
C LEU A 51 0.20 -7.32 8.64
N ARG A 52 -0.51 -7.92 7.69
CA ARG A 52 -1.76 -8.62 7.97
C ARG A 52 -1.53 -9.75 8.96
N ASP A 53 -0.47 -10.53 8.76
CA ASP A 53 -0.15 -11.68 9.61
C ASP A 53 0.21 -11.23 11.03
N GLN A 54 0.93 -10.11 11.18
CA GLN A 54 1.15 -9.48 12.49
C GLN A 54 -0.16 -9.04 13.17
N CYS A 55 -1.10 -8.44 12.43
CA CYS A 55 -2.41 -8.04 12.98
C CYS A 55 -3.24 -9.25 13.41
N ILE A 56 -3.27 -10.32 12.60
CA ILE A 56 -3.95 -11.58 12.92
C ILE A 56 -3.38 -12.18 14.21
N SER A 57 -2.05 -12.17 14.38
CA SER A 57 -1.39 -12.72 15.58
C SER A 57 -1.79 -12.01 16.87
N LYS A 58 -2.27 -10.76 16.77
CA LYS A 58 -2.68 -9.90 17.88
C LYS A 58 -4.20 -9.72 17.97
N ASN A 59 -4.97 -10.42 17.15
CA ASN A 59 -6.43 -10.28 17.07
C ASN A 59 -6.89 -8.82 16.76
N VAL A 60 -6.12 -8.11 15.94
CA VAL A 60 -6.42 -6.75 15.48
C VAL A 60 -6.98 -6.79 14.06
N SER A 61 -8.00 -5.98 13.76
CA SER A 61 -8.59 -5.92 12.42
C SER A 61 -7.60 -5.30 11.43
N PHE A 62 -7.57 -5.81 10.19
CA PHE A 62 -6.67 -5.30 9.15
C PHE A 62 -7.43 -4.97 7.87
N ARG A 63 -7.18 -3.78 7.32
CA ARG A 63 -7.79 -3.28 6.08
C ARG A 63 -6.73 -2.82 5.09
N PHE A 64 -6.82 -3.33 3.86
CA PHE A 64 -6.01 -2.89 2.74
C PHE A 64 -6.90 -2.23 1.68
N HIS A 65 -6.70 -0.93 1.46
CA HIS A 65 -7.66 -0.11 0.71
C HIS A 65 -7.36 -0.06 -0.79
N GLN A 66 -6.10 -0.06 -1.20
CA GLN A 66 -5.70 0.05 -2.60
C GLN A 66 -4.21 -0.28 -2.79
N THR A 67 -3.85 -0.69 -3.99
CA THR A 67 -2.49 -1.13 -4.38
C THR A 67 -1.56 0.01 -4.79
N GLY A 68 -2.10 1.21 -4.97
CA GLY A 68 -1.41 2.36 -5.54
C GLY A 68 -1.27 2.27 -7.05
N ALA A 69 -0.52 3.19 -7.63
CA ALA A 69 -0.23 3.21 -9.06
C ALA A 69 0.85 2.18 -9.47
N ARG A 70 1.66 1.69 -8.52
CA ARG A 70 2.72 0.70 -8.75
C ARG A 70 2.67 -0.39 -7.69
N LEU A 71 2.50 -1.63 -8.11
CA LEU A 71 2.41 -2.82 -7.25
C LEU A 71 3.49 -3.82 -7.62
N LEU A 72 4.33 -4.23 -6.68
CA LEU A 72 5.23 -5.39 -6.82
C LEU A 72 4.53 -6.62 -6.24
N LYS A 73 4.35 -7.65 -7.07
CA LYS A 73 3.76 -8.93 -6.67
C LYS A 73 4.44 -10.05 -7.44
N ASP A 74 4.85 -11.10 -6.76
CA ASP A 74 5.49 -12.29 -7.35
C ASP A 74 6.70 -11.94 -8.23
N GLY A 75 7.52 -10.97 -7.79
CA GLY A 75 8.70 -10.50 -8.51
C GLY A 75 8.42 -9.64 -9.75
N ARG A 76 7.15 -9.29 -10.02
CA ARG A 76 6.74 -8.45 -11.15
C ARG A 76 6.13 -7.13 -10.67
N THR A 77 6.53 -6.03 -11.30
CA THR A 77 5.94 -4.71 -11.04
C THR A 77 4.82 -4.42 -12.03
N TYR A 78 3.63 -4.16 -11.51
CA TYR A 78 2.43 -3.79 -12.24
C TYR A 78 2.19 -2.29 -12.11
N ARG A 79 1.89 -1.63 -13.23
CA ARG A 79 1.38 -0.26 -13.23
C ARG A 79 -0.13 -0.30 -13.27
N ILE A 80 -0.78 0.10 -12.18
CA ILE A 80 -2.23 0.08 -12.04
C ILE A 80 -2.77 1.43 -12.50
N ARG A 81 -3.36 1.46 -13.69
CA ARG A 81 -4.03 2.67 -14.21
C ARG A 81 -5.29 2.95 -13.40
N ARG A 82 -5.48 4.18 -12.94
CA ARG A 82 -6.77 4.61 -12.36
C ARG A 82 -7.61 5.23 -13.46
N TYR A 83 -8.83 4.71 -13.64
CA TYR A 83 -9.80 5.27 -14.57
C TYR A 83 -10.06 6.74 -14.20
N GLY A 84 -9.68 7.66 -15.08
CA GLY A 84 -9.78 9.12 -14.89
C GLY A 84 -8.49 9.86 -14.51
N ALA A 85 -7.39 9.19 -14.15
CA ALA A 85 -6.12 9.85 -13.82
C ALA A 85 -5.13 9.89 -15.01
N ASP A 86 -5.21 8.94 -15.92
CA ASP A 86 -4.29 8.81 -17.08
C ASP A 86 -4.87 9.35 -18.40
N ALA A 87 -6.06 9.97 -18.37
CA ALA A 87 -6.77 10.43 -19.58
C ALA A 87 -6.05 11.57 -20.34
N GLU A 88 -5.04 12.20 -19.74
CA GLU A 88 -4.32 13.33 -20.35
C GLU A 88 -3.09 12.92 -21.19
N LYS A 89 -2.66 11.64 -21.20
CA LYS A 89 -1.37 11.27 -21.81
C LYS A 89 -1.34 10.13 -22.82
N ASP A 90 -2.47 9.56 -23.21
CA ASP A 90 -2.51 8.65 -24.38
C ASP A 90 -2.38 9.39 -25.74
N ARG A 91 -2.20 10.72 -25.75
CA ARG A 91 -2.10 11.53 -27.00
C ARG A 91 -0.67 11.96 -27.41
N GLN A 92 0.39 11.58 -26.69
CA GLN A 92 1.76 12.02 -27.01
C GLN A 92 2.73 10.90 -27.46
N GLU A 93 2.32 9.63 -27.53
CA GLU A 93 3.18 8.55 -28.04
C GLU A 93 2.78 8.03 -29.44
N GLU A 94 1.67 8.46 -30.04
CA GLU A 94 1.34 8.18 -31.46
C GLU A 94 1.97 9.19 -32.44
N GLY A 95 3.19 9.65 -32.14
CA GLY A 95 3.82 10.77 -32.82
C GLY A 95 5.32 10.60 -33.06
N LEU A 96 5.77 9.40 -33.42
CA LEU A 96 7.08 9.23 -34.06
C LEU A 96 7.06 7.96 -34.94
N ILE A 97 6.92 8.20 -36.25
CA ILE A 97 7.30 7.38 -37.43
C ILE A 97 7.67 5.91 -37.21
#